data_AF-A0A382QQH9-F1
#
_entry.id   AF-A0A382QQH9-F1
#
_cell.length_a   1.000
_cell.length_b   1.000
_cell.length_c   1.000
_cell.angle_alpha   90.00
_cell.angle_beta   90.00
_cell.angle_gamma   90.00
#
_symmetry.space_group_name_H-M   'P 1'
#
loop_
_entity.id
_entity.type
_entity.pdbx_description
1 polymer ?
#
loop_
_entity_poly.entity_id
_entity_poly.type
_entity_poly.pdbx_seq_one_letter_code
_entity_poly.pdbx_strand_id
1 'polypeptide(L)' 'MNLIIFGPPGAGKGTQSHYISKKYNLYQLSSGDLLRQEIEKKTELGNTIEKTIA' A
#
# COMPACT_ATOMS: atom_id res chain seq x y z
N MET A 1 -2.47 -12.46 -13.64
CA MET A 1 -1.06 -12.02 -13.57
C MET A 1 -0.82 -11.48 -12.17
N ASN A 2 0.22 -11.94 -11.48
CA ASN A 2 0.54 -11.51 -10.12
C ASN A 2 1.84 -10.71 -10.16
N LEU A 3 1.80 -9.45 -9.73
CA LEU A 3 2.92 -8.51 -9.83
C LEU A 3 3.26 -7.93 -8.47
N ILE A 4 4.55 -7.79 -8.20
CA ILE A 4 5.09 -7.02 -7.07
C ILE A 4 5.86 -5.84 -7.65
N ILE A 5 5.53 -4.63 -7.20
CA ILE A 5 6.19 -3.40 -7.63
C ILE A 5 6.92 -2.82 -6.41
N PHE A 6 8.25 -2.77 -6.49
CA PHE A 6 9.13 -2.29 -5.42
C PHE A 6 10.07 -1.18 -5.93
N GLY A 7 10.69 -0.44 -5.00
CA GLY A 7 11.52 0.73 -5.31
C GLY A 7 11.47 1.79 -4.19
N PRO A 8 12.39 2.77 -4.20
CA PRO A 8 12.52 3.75 -3.12
C PRO A 8 11.29 4.69 -3.01
N PRO A 9 11.10 5.41 -1.90
CA PRO A 9 10.11 6.48 -1.79
C PRO A 9 10.26 7.49 -2.94
N GLY A 10 9.15 7.97 -3.49
CA GLY A 10 9.17 8.91 -4.64
C GLY A 10 9.39 8.27 -6.01
N ALA A 11 9.75 6.98 -6.12
CA ALA A 11 10.01 6.32 -7.42
C ALA A 11 8.79 6.11 -8.34
N GLY A 12 7.61 6.65 -8.00
CA GLY A 12 6.41 6.53 -8.85
C GLY A 12 5.71 5.17 -8.83
N LYS A 13 6.03 4.29 -7.87
CA LYS A 13 5.43 2.93 -7.75
C LYS A 13 3.89 2.94 -7.80
N GLY A 14 3.27 3.81 -7.00
CA GLY A 14 1.80 3.93 -6.93
C GLY A 14 1.17 4.37 -8.25
N THR A 15 1.82 5.31 -8.94
CA THR A 15 1.43 5.76 -10.27
C THR A 15 1.49 4.62 -11.29
N GLN A 16 2.61 3.89 -11.31
CA GLN A 16 2.78 2.78 -12.25
C GLN A 16 1.85 1.61 -11.93
N SER A 17 1.67 1.26 -10.66
CA SER A 17 0.74 0.20 -10.25
C SER A 17 -0.71 0.52 -10.62
N HIS A 18 -1.12 1.79 -10.55
CA HIS A 18 -2.44 2.24 -10.99
C HIS A 18 -2.66 2.09 -12.50
N TYR A 19 -1.67 2.48 -13.32
CA TYR A 19 -1.79 2.32 -14.77
C TYR A 19 -1.79 0.85 -15.20
N ILE A 20 -0.95 0.02 -14.57
CA ILE A 20 -0.88 -1.42 -14.83
C ILE A 20 -2.19 -2.09 -14.41
N SER A 21 -2.71 -1.79 -13.22
CA SER A 21 -3.95 -2.39 -12.72
C SER A 21 -5.12 -2.05 -13.63
N LYS A 22 -5.26 -0.79 -14.05
CA LYS A 22 -6.30 -0.35 -14.97
C LYS A 22 -6.16 -1.00 -16.37
N LYS A 23 -4.94 -1.05 -16.91
CA LYS A 23 -4.69 -1.59 -18.26
C LYS A 23 -5.00 -3.09 -18.37
N TYR A 24 -4.70 -3.85 -17.32
CA TYR A 24 -4.86 -5.31 -17.32
C TYR A 24 -6.04 -5.80 -16.46
N ASN A 25 -6.91 -4.89 -16.03
CA ASN A 25 -8.04 -5.17 -15.13
C ASN A 25 -7.64 -6.01 -13.90
N LEU A 26 -6.58 -5.58 -13.23
CA LEU A 26 -6.06 -6.24 -12.02
C LEU A 26 -6.52 -5.50 -10.76
N TYR A 27 -6.66 -6.24 -9.68
CA TYR A 27 -6.84 -5.66 -8.35
C TYR A 27 -5.50 -5.10 -7.84
N GLN A 28 -5.49 -3.83 -7.43
CA GLN A 28 -4.31 -3.19 -6.84
C GLN A 28 -4.33 -3.32 -5.32
N LEU A 29 -3.28 -3.92 -4.76
CA LEU A 29 -3.07 -4.02 -3.31
C LEU A 29 -1.86 -3.15 -2.91
N SER A 30 -2.03 -2.30 -1.92
CA SER A 30 -0.98 -1.43 -1.37
C SER A 30 -0.85 -1.67 0.12
N SER A 31 0.23 -2.33 0.54
CA SER A 31 0.49 -2.58 1.97
C SER A 31 0.58 -1.29 2.76
N GLY A 32 1.20 -0.25 2.20
CA GLY A 32 1.27 1.06 2.84
C GLY A 32 -0.10 1.68 3.10
N ASP A 33 -1.04 1.56 2.16
CA ASP A 33 -2.40 2.11 2.34
C ASP A 33 -3.19 1.29 3.36
N LEU A 34 -3.07 -0.04 3.34
CA LEU A 34 -3.71 -0.90 4.33
C LEU A 34 -3.22 -0.59 5.75
N LEU A 35 -1.90 -0.49 5.94
CA LEU A 35 -1.33 -0.16 7.24
C LEU A 35 -1.78 1.22 7.73
N ARG A 36 -1.78 2.24 6.85
CA ARG A 36 -2.28 3.59 7.20
C ARG A 36 -3.76 3.58 7.56
N GLN A 37 -4.60 2.82 6.85
CA GLN A 37 -6.02 2.70 7.15
C GLN A 37 -6.26 2.07 8.52
N GLU A 38 -5.47 1.07 8.92
CA GLU A 38 -5.57 0.47 10.25
C GLU A 38 -5.23 1.47 11.36
N ILE A 39 -4.18 2.29 11.15
CA ILE A 39 -3.81 3.38 12.07
C ILE A 39 -4.94 4.42 12.15
N GLU A 40 -5.46 4.89 11.01
CA GLU A 40 -6.55 5.88 10.96
C GLU A 40 -7.81 5.39 11.67
N LYS A 41 -8.12 4.11 11.55
CA LYS A 41 -9.27 3.46 12.21
C LYS A 41 -9.02 3.15 13.69
N LYS A 42 -7.81 3.36 14.21
CA LYS A 42 -7.39 3.05 15.58
C LYS A 42 -7.70 1.61 16.00
N THR A 43 -7.55 0.67 15.07
CA THR A 43 -7.72 -0.75 15.39
C THR A 43 -6.63 -1.21 16.36
N GLU A 44 -6.81 -2.36 17.01
CA GLU A 44 -5.76 -2.94 17.85
C GLU A 44 -4.44 -3.13 17.07
N LEU A 45 -4.56 -3.58 15.81
CA LEU A 45 -3.45 -3.66 14.87
C LEU A 45 -2.89 -2.26 14.55
N GLY A 46 -3.73 -1.28 14.25
CA GLY A 46 -3.34 0.10 13.99
C GLY A 46 -2.50 0.72 15.11
N ASN A 47 -2.91 0.54 16.36
CA ASN A 47 -2.18 1.02 17.54
C ASN A 47 -0.82 0.33 17.69
N THR A 48 -0.74 -0.96 17.36
CA THR A 48 0.53 -1.72 17.36
C THR A 48 1.47 -1.22 16.27
N ILE A 49 0.92 -0.99 15.06
CA ILE A 49 1.68 -0.44 13.93
C ILE A 49 2.24 0.93 14.32
N GLU A 50 1.39 1.86 14.77
CA GLU A 50 1.80 3.24 15.12
C GLU A 50 2.96 3.27 16.12
N LYS A 51 2.91 2.44 17.17
CA LYS A 51 4.01 2.31 18.15
C LYS A 51 5.31 1.75 17.58
N THR A 52 5.26 1.02 16.47
CA THR A 52 6.44 0.36 15.87
C THR A 52 7.14 1.25 14.86
N ILE A 53 6.40 2.15 14.19
CA ILE A 53 6.95 3.09 13.19
C ILE A 53 7.22 4.49 13.75
N ALA A 54 6.72 4.82 14.95
CA ALA A 54 7.12 6.00 15.72
C ALA A 54 8.46 5.79 16.42
#